data_AF-A0A537MCT3-F1
#
_entry.id   AF-A0A537MCT3-F1
#
_cell.length_a   1.000
_cell.length_b   1.000
_cell.length_c   1.000
_cell.angle_alpha   90.00
_cell.angle_beta   90.00
_cell.angle_gamma   90.00
#
_symmetry.space_group_name_H-M   'P 1'
#
loop_
_entity.id
_entity.type
_entity.pdbx_description
1 polymer ?
#
loop_
_entity_poly.entity_id
_entity_poly.type
_entity_poly.pdbx_seq_one_letter_code
_entity_poly.pdbx_strand_id
1 'polypeptide(L)' 'MVVPARYIFATIQIWRARARARRELAARSDRELQDMGTCWASIAYEVSKPFWRP' A
#
# COMPACT_ATOMS: atom_id res chain seq x y z
N MET A 1 -25.97 12.54 -6.90
CA MET A 1 -25.41 11.18 -6.70
C MET A 1 -25.17 10.97 -5.22
N VAL A 2 -25.99 10.16 -4.54
CA VAL A 2 -25.74 9.79 -3.13
C VAL A 2 -24.76 8.63 -3.16
N VAL A 3 -23.48 8.87 -2.82
CA VAL A 3 -22.54 7.77 -2.61
C VAL A 3 -22.98 7.05 -1.34
N PRO A 4 -23.41 5.78 -1.39
CA PRO A 4 -23.88 5.10 -0.19
C PRO A 4 -22.73 5.03 0.81
N ALA A 5 -22.98 5.31 2.10
CA ALA A 5 -21.95 5.33 3.14
C ALA A 5 -21.11 4.03 3.19
N ARG A 6 -21.70 2.90 2.76
CA ARG A 6 -21.03 1.61 2.59
C ARG A 6 -19.87 1.65 1.58
N TYR A 7 -19.99 2.38 0.48
CA TYR A 7 -18.91 2.53 -0.51
C TYR A 7 -17.75 3.35 0.05
N ILE A 8 -18.05 4.46 0.75
CA ILE A 8 -17.04 5.28 1.42
C ILE A 8 -16.29 4.43 2.46
N PHE A 9 -17.03 3.66 3.27
CA PHE A 9 -16.42 2.77 4.26
C PHE A 9 -15.53 1.70 3.62
N ALA A 10 -15.98 1.07 2.53
CA ALA A 10 -15.17 0.09 1.80
C ALA A 10 -13.87 0.71 1.25
N THR A 11 -13.95 1.91 0.67
CA THR A 11 -12.78 2.66 0.19
C THR A 11 -11.79 2.96 1.32
N ILE A 12 -12.28 3.41 2.47
CA ILE A 12 -11.44 3.68 3.65
C ILE A 12 -10.77 2.38 4.15
N GLN A 13 -11.49 1.26 4.17
CA GLN A 13 -10.91 -0.04 4.55
C GLN A 13 -9.79 -0.47 3.60
N ILE A 14 -9.98 -0.29 2.28
CA ILE A 14 -8.94 -0.58 1.28
C ILE A 14 -7.71 0.30 1.52
N TRP A 15 -7.89 1.60 1.78
CA TRP A 15 -6.78 2.50 2.08
C TRP A 15 -6.03 2.10 3.35
N ARG A 16 -6.74 1.69 4.41
CA ARG A 16 -6.12 1.21 5.65
C ARG A 16 -5.32 -0.07 5.43
N ALA A 17 -5.86 -1.03 4.67
CA ALA A 17 -5.16 -2.26 4.34
C ALA A 17 -3.87 -1.99 3.55
N ARG A 18 -3.93 -1.11 2.53
CA ARG A 18 -2.77 -0.71 1.74
C ARG A 18 -1.72 0.03 2.55
N ALA A 19 -2.12 0.95 3.43
CA ALA A 19 -1.21 1.66 4.31
C ALA A 19 -0.45 0.71 5.25
N ARG A 20 -1.13 -0.33 5.76
CA ARG A 20 -0.49 -1.38 6.56
C ARG A 20 0.51 -2.18 5.74
N ALA A 21 0.12 -2.67 4.56
CA ALA A 21 0.99 -3.42 3.67
C ALA A 21 2.25 -2.62 3.28
N ARG A 22 2.12 -1.33 2.98
CA ARG A 22 3.27 -0.44 2.68
C ARG A 22 4.22 -0.28 3.86
N ARG A 23 3.70 -0.20 5.09
CA ARG A 23 4.54 -0.17 6.31
C ARG A 23 5.29 -1.48 6.52
N GLU A 24 4.63 -2.61 6.29
CA GLU A 24 5.27 -3.93 6.37
C GLU A 24 6.36 -4.08 5.30
N LEU A 25 6.11 -3.62 4.07
CA LEU A 25 7.10 -3.58 2.98
C LEU A 25 8.31 -2.68 3.33
N ALA A 26 8.07 -1.50 3.91
CA ALA A 26 9.14 -0.59 4.32
C ALA A 26 9.97 -1.11 5.50
N ALA A 27 9.40 -1.99 6.32
CA ALA A 27 10.11 -2.63 7.44
C ALA A 27 10.92 -3.87 7.02
N ARG A 28 10.80 -4.33 5.77
CA ARG A 28 11.53 -5.51 5.29
C ARG A 28 12.99 -5.21 5.04
N SER A 29 13.83 -6.21 5.29
CA SER A 29 15.26 -6.12 4.99
C SER A 29 15.52 -6.24 3.48
N ASP A 30 16.65 -5.69 3.01
CA ASP A 30 17.05 -5.76 1.60
C ASP A 30 17.12 -7.20 1.06
N ARG A 31 17.48 -8.15 1.93
CA ARG A 31 17.53 -9.58 1.61
C ARG A 31 16.15 -10.17 1.31
N GLU A 32 15.13 -9.81 2.10
CA GLU A 32 13.76 -10.25 1.86
C GLU A 32 13.18 -9.64 0.58
N LEU A 33 13.62 -8.43 0.21
CA LEU A 33 13.24 -7.82 -1.06
C LEU A 33 13.85 -8.56 -2.25
N GLN A 34 15.12 -8.95 -2.16
CA GLN A 34 15.77 -9.78 -3.19
C GLN A 34 15.12 -11.15 -3.34
N ASP A 35 14.75 -11.81 -2.24
CA ASP A 35 14.06 -13.12 -2.28
C ASP A 35 12.68 -13.03 -2.95
N MET A 36 12.01 -11.88 -2.86
CA MET A 36 10.74 -11.61 -3.56
C MET A 36 10.92 -11.23 -5.03
N GLY A 37 12.16 -11.11 -5.52
CA GLY A 37 12.46 -10.63 -6.87
C GLY A 37 12.11 -9.15 -7.09
N THR A 38 12.02 -8.37 -6.01
CA THR A 38 11.79 -6.92 -6.06
C THR A 38 13.05 -6.16 -5.62
N CYS A 39 13.06 -4.85 -5.82
CA CYS A 39 14.16 -4.00 -5.40
C CYS A 39 13.64 -2.81 -4.58
N TRP A 40 14.52 -2.22 -3.76
CA TRP A 40 14.19 -1.03 -2.97
C TRP A 40 13.62 0.12 -3.80
N ALA A 41 14.04 0.31 -5.04
CA ALA A 41 13.51 1.36 -5.91
C ALA A 41 12.02 1.15 -6.22
N SER A 42 11.60 -0.10 -6.44
CA SER A 42 10.19 -0.47 -6.64
C SER A 42 9.37 -0.26 -5.36
N ILE A 43 9.91 -0.65 -4.20
CA ILE A 43 9.27 -0.41 -2.89
C ILE A 43 9.14 1.08 -2.60
N ALA A 44 10.21 1.86 -2.83
CA ALA A 44 10.20 3.31 -2.61
C ALA A 44 9.15 4.00 -3.51
N TYR A 45 9.03 3.57 -4.76
CA TYR A 45 7.97 4.03 -5.65
C TYR A 45 6.58 3.72 -5.09
N GLU A 46 6.32 2.47 -4.68
CA GLU A 46 5.04 2.05 -4.11
C GLU A 46 4.69 2.78 -2.80
N VAL A 47 5.68 3.01 -1.92
CA VAL A 47 5.52 3.73 -0.66
C VAL A 47 5.26 5.22 -0.91
N SER A 48 5.87 5.80 -1.95
CA SER A 48 5.68 7.22 -2.30
C SER A 48 4.30 7.55 -2.87
N LYS A 49 3.54 6.54 -3.32
CA LYS A 49 2.22 6.76 -3.91
C LYS A 49 1.27 7.39 -2.89
N PRO A 50 0.46 8.38 -3.29
CA PRO A 50 -0.61 8.89 -2.44
C PRO A 50 -1.55 7.77 -1.99
N PHE A 51 -2.11 7.89 -0.78
CA PHE A 51 -2.94 6.83 -0.19
C PHE A 51 -4.20 6.51 -1.04
N TRP A 52 -4.69 7.48 -1.82
CA TRP A 52 -5.87 7.34 -2.67
C TRP A 52 -5.58 6.66 -4.02
N ARG A 53 -4.30 6.47 -4.39
CA ARG A 53 -3.91 5.92 -5.68
C ARG A 53 -3.49 4.44 -5.54
N PRO A 54 -4.04 3.53 -6.37
CA PRO A 54 -3.54 2.17 -6.46
C PRO A 54 -2.09 2.12 -6.97
#